data_AF-A0A2S9GAI3-F1
#
_entry.id   AF-A0A2S9GAI3-F1
#
_cell.length_a   1.000
_cell.length_b   1.000
_cell.length_c   1.000
_cell.angle_alpha   90.00
_cell.angle_beta   90.00
_cell.angle_gamma   90.00
#
_symmetry.space_group_name_H-M   'P 1'
#
loop_
_entity.id
_entity.type
_entity.pdbx_description
1 polymer ?
#
loop_
_entity_poly.entity_id
_entity_poly.type
_entity_poly.pdbx_seq_one_letter_code
_entity_poly.pdbx_strand_id
1 'polypeptide(L)'
;MEDPADRSGGDAVVIDVGAAGVCFPDLLMLRGEYQMKMPEPFIPGLEVAGTVRSAPDGSGFVAGQRVSGFSLLGAWAERVAV
;
A
#
# COMPACT_ATOMS: atom_id res chain seq x y z
N MET A 1 -0.50 -4.50 14.88
CA MET A 1 0.42 -4.61 13.72
C MET A 1 1.22 -3.33 13.70
N GLU A 2 2.52 -3.41 13.40
CA GLU A 2 3.43 -2.26 13.35
C GLU A 2 3.02 -1.26 12.25
N ASP A 3 3.22 0.04 12.47
CA ASP A 3 2.77 1.08 11.54
C ASP A 3 3.57 0.97 10.21
N PRO A 4 2.93 1.06 9.03
CA PRO A 4 3.66 1.06 7.76
C PRO A 4 4.79 2.09 7.67
N ALA A 5 4.68 3.22 8.37
CA ALA A 5 5.73 4.24 8.45
C ALA A 5 7.03 3.70 9.05
N ASP A 6 6.93 2.87 10.09
CA ASP A 6 8.08 2.33 10.81
C ASP A 6 8.83 1.32 9.93
N ARG A 7 8.10 0.53 9.14
CA ARG A 7 8.66 -0.47 8.22
C ARG A 7 9.39 0.13 7.03
N SER A 8 8.94 1.28 6.55
CA SER A 8 9.56 1.98 5.41
C SER A 8 10.73 2.87 5.81
N GLY A 9 11.09 2.92 7.11
CA GLY A 9 12.16 3.81 7.60
C GLY A 9 11.85 5.30 7.41
N GLY A 10 10.58 5.67 7.25
CA GLY A 10 10.15 7.05 6.98
C GLY A 10 10.31 7.54 5.53
N ASP A 11 10.78 6.69 4.61
CA ASP A 11 11.06 7.08 3.21
C ASP A 11 9.87 6.93 2.26
N ALA A 12 8.70 6.54 2.77
CA ALA A 12 7.50 6.27 1.97
C ALA A 12 6.34 7.20 2.30
N VAL A 13 5.45 7.42 1.34
CA VAL A 13 4.19 8.11 1.59
C VAL A 13 3.23 7.11 2.24
N VAL A 14 2.76 7.43 3.44
CA VAL A 14 1.76 6.61 4.13
C VAL A 14 0.39 7.14 3.82
N ILE A 15 -0.50 6.25 3.39
CA ILE A 15 -1.87 6.57 3.01
C ILE A 15 -2.82 5.91 4.00
N ASP A 16 -3.75 6.69 4.54
CA ASP A 16 -4.97 6.17 5.16
C ASP A 16 -5.91 5.70 4.04
N VAL A 17 -6.14 4.40 3.99
CA VAL A 17 -6.86 3.75 2.90
C VAL A 17 -8.36 4.05 3.03
N GLY A 18 -8.92 4.72 2.01
CA GLY A 18 -10.36 4.91 1.89
C GLY A 18 -11.02 3.88 0.96
N ALA A 19 -10.28 3.41 -0.04
CA ALA A 19 -10.68 2.34 -0.94
C ALA A 19 -9.45 1.57 -1.43
N ALA A 20 -9.61 0.25 -1.60
CA ALA A 20 -8.61 -0.61 -2.20
C ALA A 20 -9.18 -1.26 -3.46
N GLY A 21 -8.37 -1.29 -4.53
CA GLY A 21 -8.73 -1.97 -5.77
C GLY A 21 -8.55 -3.48 -5.63
N VAL A 22 -9.39 -4.24 -6.33
CA VAL A 22 -9.27 -5.69 -6.45
C VAL A 22 -9.12 -6.02 -7.91
N CYS A 23 -7.97 -6.55 -8.30
CA CYS A 23 -7.69 -6.93 -9.67
C CYS A 23 -7.35 -8.43 -9.78
N PHE A 24 -7.38 -8.95 -11.01
CA PHE A 24 -7.10 -10.36 -11.26
C PHE A 24 -5.70 -10.83 -10.79
N PRO A 25 -4.61 -10.04 -10.98
CA PRO A 25 -3.30 -10.35 -10.39
C PRO A 25 -3.30 -10.58 -8.88
N ASP A 26 -4.07 -9.82 -8.10
CA ASP A 26 -4.17 -10.03 -6.64
C ASP A 26 -4.66 -11.45 -6.32
N LEU A 27 -5.67 -11.91 -7.06
CA LEU A 27 -6.27 -13.23 -6.87
C LEU A 27 -5.32 -14.35 -7.29
N LEU A 28 -4.53 -14.15 -8.35
CA LEU A 28 -3.49 -15.11 -8.75
C LEU A 28 -2.36 -15.17 -7.71
N MET A 29 -1.94 -14.04 -7.14
CA MET A 29 -0.93 -14.00 -6.09
C MET A 29 -1.39 -14.75 -4.84
N LEU A 30 -2.64 -14.54 -4.42
CA LEU A 30 -3.25 -15.26 -3.31
C LEU A 30 -3.30 -16.78 -3.50
N ARG A 31 -3.39 -17.25 -4.75
CA ARG A 31 -3.37 -18.67 -5.08
C ARG A 31 -1.97 -19.24 -5.32
N GLY A 32 -0.93 -18.41 -5.27
CA GLY A 32 0.42 -18.80 -5.65
C GLY A 32 0.56 -19.15 -7.15
N GLU A 33 -0.39 -18.69 -7.97
CA GLU A 33 -0.48 -18.93 -9.41
C GLU A 33 0.09 -17.78 -10.25
N TYR A 34 0.41 -16.64 -9.62
CA TYR A 34 1.05 -15.53 -10.31
C TYR A 34 2.55 -15.76 -10.55
N GLN A 35 3.10 -15.04 -11.53
CA GLN A 35 4.53 -15.14 -11.88
C GLN A 35 5.44 -14.79 -10.69
N MET A 36 5.03 -13.78 -9.90
CA MET A 36 5.67 -13.45 -8.63
C MET A 36 4.99 -14.18 -7.48
N LYS A 37 5.79 -14.89 -6.67
CA LYS A 37 5.34 -15.59 -5.47
C LYS A 37 5.87 -14.88 -4.25
N MET A 38 4.96 -14.37 -3.44
CA MET A 38 5.33 -13.66 -2.22
C MET A 38 5.53 -14.66 -1.07
N PRO A 39 6.57 -14.49 -0.25
CA PRO A 39 6.72 -15.29 0.97
C PRO A 39 5.56 -14.97 1.93
N GLU A 40 4.97 -16.01 2.48
CA GLU A 40 3.90 -15.88 3.48
C GLU A 40 4.47 -15.58 4.88
N PRO A 41 3.76 -14.80 5.73
CA PRO A 41 2.51 -14.10 5.46
C PRO A 41 2.74 -12.73 4.76
N PHE A 42 1.81 -12.34 3.88
CA PHE A 42 1.79 -11.02 3.25
C PHE A 42 0.39 -10.42 3.23
N ILE A 43 0.31 -9.10 3.09
CA ILE A 43 -0.95 -8.37 2.89
C ILE A 43 -1.14 -8.14 1.38
N PRO A 44 -2.22 -8.62 0.75
CA PRO A 44 -2.47 -8.42 -0.69
C PRO A 44 -2.86 -6.98 -1.04
N GLY A 45 -3.03 -6.73 -2.34
CA GLY A 45 -3.57 -5.48 -2.87
C GLY A 45 -2.53 -4.63 -3.58
N LEU A 46 -2.78 -4.37 -4.87
CA LEU A 46 -1.95 -3.49 -5.69
C LEU A 46 -2.41 -2.03 -5.70
N GLU A 47 -3.70 -1.76 -5.58
CA GLU A 47 -4.28 -0.44 -5.85
C GLU A 47 -4.91 0.18 -4.60
N VAL A 48 -4.65 1.47 -4.39
CA VAL A 48 -5.16 2.21 -3.24
C VAL A 48 -5.65 3.60 -3.63
N ALA A 49 -6.72 4.05 -2.99
CA ALA A 49 -7.13 5.45 -2.94
C ALA A 49 -7.45 5.86 -1.51
N GLY A 50 -7.12 7.09 -1.14
CA GLY A 50 -7.27 7.54 0.23
C GLY A 50 -6.71 8.93 0.46
N THR A 51 -6.22 9.17 1.68
CA THR A 51 -5.60 10.44 2.07
C THR A 51 -4.20 10.20 2.61
N VAL A 52 -3.28 11.12 2.29
CA VAL A 52 -1.92 11.10 2.85
C VAL A 52 -2.00 11.26 4.37
N ARG A 53 -1.49 10.27 5.11
CA ARG A 53 -1.26 10.32 6.56
C ARG A 53 0.04 11.06 6.87
N SER A 54 1.12 10.64 6.21
CA SER A 54 2.46 11.23 6.33
C SER A 54 3.22 11.05 5.02
N ALA A 55 4.19 11.91 4.77
CA ALA A 55 5.03 11.84 3.59
C ALA A 55 6.45 12.34 3.92
N PRO A 56 7.49 11.84 3.23
CA PRO A 56 8.85 12.35 3.39
C PRO A 56 8.96 13.80 2.93
N ASP A 57 9.91 14.53 3.50
CA ASP A 57 10.23 15.89 3.06
C ASP A 57 10.62 15.91 1.58
N GLY A 58 10.11 16.90 0.83
CA GLY A 58 10.39 17.04 -0.60
C GLY A 58 9.64 16.06 -1.52
N SER A 59 8.81 15.17 -0.98
CA SER A 59 7.98 14.24 -1.78
C SER A 59 6.92 14.92 -2.66
N GLY A 60 6.58 16.18 -2.36
CA GLY A 60 5.52 16.92 -3.04
C GLY A 60 4.10 16.57 -2.56
N PHE A 61 3.99 15.72 -1.53
CA PHE A 61 2.72 15.37 -0.88
C PHE A 61 2.62 16.00 0.51
N VAL A 62 1.38 16.31 0.91
CA VAL A 62 1.09 16.87 2.24
C VAL A 62 -0.01 16.06 2.93
N ALA A 63 0.03 15.99 4.27
CA ALA A 63 -0.98 15.30 5.04
C ALA A 63 -2.40 15.82 4.74
N GLY A 64 -3.37 14.91 4.65
CA GLY A 64 -4.76 15.18 4.27
C GLY A 64 -5.02 15.29 2.77
N GLN A 65 -3.98 15.33 1.93
CA GLN A 65 -4.14 15.34 0.47
C GLN A 65 -4.80 14.04 -0.01
N ARG A 66 -5.83 14.16 -0.84
CA ARG A 66 -6.45 13.00 -1.50
C ARG A 66 -5.53 12.48 -2.60
N VAL A 67 -5.28 11.19 -2.59
CA VAL A 67 -4.36 10.51 -3.51
C VAL A 67 -4.92 9.17 -3.96
N SER A 68 -4.45 8.71 -5.11
CA SER A 68 -4.55 7.33 -5.57
C SER A 68 -3.17 6.85 -6.01
N GLY A 69 -2.88 5.58 -5.83
CA GLY A 69 -1.57 5.03 -6.15
C GLY A 69 -1.57 3.51 -6.31
N PHE A 70 -0.40 3.02 -6.69
CA PHE A 70 -0.11 1.59 -6.78
C PHE A 70 0.93 1.24 -5.71
N SER A 71 0.59 0.30 -4.83
CA SER A 71 1.55 -0.39 -3.98
C SER A 71 1.89 -1.73 -4.62
N LEU A 72 3.10 -2.25 -4.44
CA LEU A 72 3.39 -3.63 -4.86
C LEU A 72 2.54 -4.65 -4.08
N LEU A 73 2.28 -4.34 -2.80
CA LEU A 73 1.51 -5.12 -1.83
C LEU A 73 0.95 -4.19 -0.75
N GLY A 74 -0.02 -4.68 0.01
CA GLY A 74 -0.43 -4.07 1.27
C GLY A 74 -1.61 -3.10 1.18
N ALA A 75 -2.16 -2.86 -0.02
CA ALA A 75 -3.30 -1.96 -0.17
C ALA A 75 -4.58 -2.48 0.51
N TRP A 76 -4.73 -3.79 0.73
CA TRP A 76 -5.88 -4.37 1.45
C TRP A 76 -5.70 -4.30 2.97
N ALA A 77 -5.36 -3.12 3.46
CA ALA A 77 -5.20 -2.78 4.87
C ALA A 77 -5.78 -1.39 5.15
N GLU A 78 -5.87 -1.00 6.43
CA GLU A 78 -6.30 0.36 6.81
C GLU A 78 -5.26 1.43 6.46
N ARG A 79 -3.99 1.04 6.34
CA ARG A 79 -2.85 1.90 6.01
C ARG A 79 -1.87 1.17 5.12
N VAL A 80 -1.27 1.90 4.18
CA VAL A 80 -0.24 1.38 3.29
C VAL A 80 0.86 2.41 3.08
N ALA A 81 2.10 1.92 2.96
CA ALA A 81 3.26 2.71 2.54
C ALA A 81 3.45 2.53 1.03
N VAL A 82 3.57 3.64 0.30
CA VAL A 82 3.77 3.70 -1.16
C VAL A 82 5.06 4.43 -1.49
#